data_AF-A0A829MFK0-F1
#
_entry.id   AF-A0A829MFK0-F1
#
_cell.length_a   1.000
_cell.length_b   1.000
_cell.length_c   1.000
_cell.angle_alpha   90.00
_cell.angle_beta   90.00
_cell.angle_gamma   90.00
#
_symmetry.space_group_name_H-M   'P 1'
#
loop_
_entity.id
_entity.type
_entity.pdbx_description
1 polymer ?
#
loop_
_entity_poly.entity_id
_entity_poly.type
_entity_poly.pdbx_seq_one_letter_code
_entity_poly.pdbx_strand_id
1 'polypeptide(L)'
;MPLYTDMQCAQHQPFTNVIAVDFDVSQGLENRAPTAKDVGVDYGEVLERLVGWASETDSVRAVIVTGSGADGDAHPLSDRDIELYAPDPDELADDESWWSDLGEVLVVERLEDEDSGYPTRLIYYKGGKLDFTLIPAEDLATVEHDRPFRVLLDKDGALPIPPPWPHRTANCRTTKSSRNVCTGAMPPH
;
A
#
# COMPACT_ATOMS: atom_id res chain seq x y z
N MET A 1 29.65 -46.38 -47.46
CA MET A 1 30.88 -46.05 -46.72
C MET A 1 31.29 -44.66 -47.17
N PRO A 2 31.30 -43.64 -46.29
CA PRO A 2 32.03 -43.66 -45.03
C PRO A 2 31.15 -43.49 -43.77
N LEU A 3 31.77 -43.87 -42.66
CA LEU A 3 31.34 -43.73 -41.27
C LEU A 3 31.65 -42.30 -40.78
N TYR A 4 30.73 -41.71 -40.02
CA TYR A 4 31.05 -40.60 -39.12
C TYR A 4 30.32 -40.80 -37.79
N THR A 5 31.08 -40.58 -36.74
CA THR A 5 30.91 -41.03 -35.36
C THR A 5 29.76 -40.35 -34.63
N ASP A 6 29.11 -41.14 -33.76
CA ASP A 6 28.17 -40.75 -32.71
C ASP A 6 28.65 -39.55 -31.88
N MET A 7 27.78 -38.55 -31.75
CA MET A 7 27.84 -37.56 -30.69
C MET A 7 26.44 -37.49 -30.05
N GLN A 8 26.28 -38.19 -28.93
CA GLN A 8 25.07 -38.13 -28.12
C GLN A 8 24.96 -36.75 -27.49
N CYS A 9 24.15 -35.87 -28.08
CA CYS A 9 23.70 -34.66 -27.41
C CYS A 9 22.66 -35.05 -26.36
N ALA A 10 23.00 -34.80 -25.10
CA ALA A 10 22.12 -34.93 -23.96
C ALA A 10 20.81 -34.17 -24.18
N GLN A 11 19.71 -34.83 -23.85
CA GLN A 11 18.36 -34.29 -23.93
C GLN A 11 18.22 -33.08 -23.02
N HIS A 12 18.11 -31.89 -23.62
CA HIS A 12 17.69 -30.67 -22.95
C HIS A 12 16.17 -30.76 -22.76
N GLN A 13 15.72 -30.99 -21.53
CA GLN A 13 14.29 -30.87 -21.19
C GLN A 13 13.99 -29.37 -21.04
N PRO A 14 13.15 -28.75 -21.89
CA PRO A 14 12.68 -27.41 -21.61
C PRO A 14 11.68 -27.47 -20.44
N PHE A 15 12.07 -26.92 -19.29
CA PHE A 15 11.09 -26.50 -18.29
C PHE A 15 10.32 -25.31 -18.86
N THR A 16 9.16 -25.58 -19.48
CA THR A 16 8.21 -24.55 -19.86
C THR A 16 6.92 -24.78 -19.09
N ASN A 17 6.87 -24.23 -17.87
CA ASN A 17 5.61 -23.91 -17.23
C ASN A 17 5.41 -22.39 -17.36
N VAL A 18 5.04 -21.95 -18.57
CA VAL A 18 4.37 -20.67 -18.75
C VAL A 18 2.88 -21.01 -18.72
N ILE A 19 2.20 -20.69 -17.62
CA ILE A 19 0.74 -20.71 -17.58
C ILE A 19 0.30 -19.52 -18.43
N ALA A 20 -0.04 -19.76 -19.69
CA ALA A 20 -0.81 -18.82 -20.46
C ALA A 20 -2.21 -18.78 -19.84
N VAL A 21 -2.56 -17.67 -19.19
CA VAL A 21 -3.95 -17.38 -18.87
C VAL A 21 -4.63 -16.95 -20.18
N ASP A 22 -5.44 -17.84 -20.75
CA ASP A 22 -6.32 -17.51 -21.88
C ASP A 22 -7.31 -16.42 -21.42
N PHE A 23 -7.09 -15.20 -21.88
CA PHE A 23 -7.98 -14.07 -21.66
C PHE A 23 -9.13 -14.19 -22.68
N ASP A 24 -10.24 -14.80 -22.26
CA ASP A 24 -11.47 -14.89 -23.07
C ASP A 24 -12.09 -13.49 -23.23
N VAL A 25 -11.79 -12.84 -24.36
CA VAL A 25 -12.43 -11.58 -24.78
C VAL A 25 -13.74 -11.90 -25.48
N SER A 26 -14.72 -12.46 -24.78
CA SER A 26 -16.05 -12.67 -25.37
C SER A 26 -17.24 -12.34 -24.46
N GLN A 27 -17.02 -11.59 -23.37
CA GLN A 27 -18.12 -10.98 -22.62
C GLN A 27 -18.27 -9.50 -23.02
N GLY A 28 -19.37 -9.22 -23.72
CA GLY A 28 -19.72 -7.89 -24.19
C GLY A 28 -19.87 -6.91 -23.03
N LEU A 29 -18.99 -5.93 -22.98
CA LEU A 29 -19.10 -4.75 -22.12
C LEU A 29 -19.07 -3.52 -23.03
N GLU A 30 -20.06 -2.66 -22.82
CA GLU A 30 -20.24 -1.40 -23.51
C GLU A 30 -18.91 -0.62 -23.55
N ASN A 31 -18.50 -0.19 -24.74
CA ASN A 31 -17.21 0.45 -25.03
C ASN A 31 -17.03 1.79 -24.30
N ARG A 32 -16.78 1.75 -22.99
CA ARG A 32 -16.24 2.88 -22.22
C ARG A 32 -14.76 2.61 -22.01
N ALA A 33 -13.91 3.47 -22.57
CA ALA A 33 -12.49 3.45 -22.25
C ALA A 33 -12.33 3.56 -20.72
N PRO A 34 -11.55 2.66 -20.09
CA PRO A 34 -11.30 2.76 -18.65
C PRO A 34 -10.67 4.11 -18.37
N THR A 35 -11.23 4.83 -17.41
CA THR A 35 -10.64 6.07 -16.91
C THR A 35 -9.41 5.72 -16.08
N ALA A 36 -8.50 6.67 -15.83
CA ALA A 36 -7.33 6.40 -14.97
C ALA A 36 -7.72 5.89 -13.56
N LYS A 37 -8.94 6.19 -13.10
CA LYS A 37 -9.52 5.65 -11.86
C LYS A 37 -9.91 4.17 -11.96
N ASP A 38 -10.17 3.67 -13.17
CA ASP A 38 -10.56 2.29 -13.43
C ASP A 38 -9.35 1.36 -13.63
N VAL A 39 -8.13 1.91 -13.65
CA VAL A 39 -6.86 1.18 -13.89
C VAL A 39 -5.95 1.19 -12.66
N GLY A 40 -6.15 2.12 -11.72
CA GLY A 40 -5.32 2.27 -10.52
C GLY A 40 -5.90 1.56 -9.29
N VAL A 41 -5.06 1.17 -8.34
CA VAL A 41 -5.49 0.81 -6.98
C VAL A 41 -6.14 2.04 -6.34
N ASP A 42 -7.33 1.86 -5.75
CA ASP A 42 -7.88 2.88 -4.86
C ASP A 42 -7.08 2.88 -3.55
N TYR A 43 -6.02 3.67 -3.53
CA TYR A 43 -5.14 3.81 -2.37
C TYR A 43 -5.90 4.30 -1.12
N GLY A 44 -7.01 5.02 -1.27
CA GLY A 44 -7.83 5.43 -0.13
C GLY A 44 -8.47 4.22 0.55
N GLU A 45 -9.14 3.37 -0.22
CA GLU A 45 -9.77 2.16 0.29
C GLU A 45 -8.74 1.17 0.85
N VAL A 46 -7.60 1.01 0.19
CA VAL A 46 -6.52 0.13 0.65
C VAL A 46 -5.92 0.61 1.98
N LEU A 47 -5.65 1.91 2.12
CA LEU A 47 -5.15 2.47 3.38
C LEU A 47 -6.20 2.38 4.50
N GLU A 48 -7.49 2.56 4.19
CA GLU A 48 -8.57 2.36 5.18
C GLU A 48 -8.61 0.90 5.68
N ARG A 49 -8.48 -0.09 4.80
CA ARG A 49 -8.39 -1.51 5.18
C ARG A 49 -7.14 -1.81 6.01
N LEU A 50 -5.98 -1.30 5.58
CA LEU A 50 -4.73 -1.45 6.31
C LEU A 50 -4.83 -0.88 7.72
N VAL A 51 -5.34 0.34 7.87
CA VAL A 51 -5.52 0.98 9.18
C VAL A 51 -6.56 0.23 10.01
N GLY A 52 -7.63 -0.27 9.39
CA GLY A 52 -8.62 -1.13 10.05
C GLY A 52 -7.98 -2.36 10.67
N TRP A 53 -7.26 -3.16 9.87
CA TRP A 53 -6.51 -4.33 10.36
C TRP A 53 -5.48 -3.94 11.43
N ALA A 54 -4.66 -2.92 11.16
CA ALA A 54 -3.62 -2.46 12.07
C ALA A 54 -4.19 -2.00 13.41
N SER A 55 -5.41 -1.44 13.44
CA SER A 55 -6.08 -1.02 14.67
C SER A 55 -6.51 -2.19 15.56
N GLU A 56 -6.80 -3.35 14.97
CA GLU A 56 -7.32 -4.54 15.67
C GLU A 56 -6.24 -5.53 16.12
N THR A 57 -5.05 -5.52 15.51
CA THR A 57 -3.93 -6.41 15.87
C THR A 57 -2.93 -5.78 16.83
N ASP A 58 -2.36 -6.53 17.76
CA ASP A 58 -1.26 -6.07 18.61
C ASP A 58 0.11 -6.11 17.91
N SER A 59 0.21 -6.75 16.74
CA SER A 59 1.43 -6.85 15.93
C SER A 59 1.86 -5.50 15.34
N VAL A 60 0.99 -4.48 15.36
CA VAL A 60 1.29 -3.13 14.87
C VAL A 60 0.91 -2.08 15.91
N ARG A 61 1.86 -1.17 16.18
CA ARG A 61 1.74 -0.04 17.11
C ARG A 61 1.46 1.28 16.39
N ALA A 62 2.05 1.49 15.22
CA ALA A 62 1.83 2.68 14.42
C ALA A 62 1.92 2.41 12.91
N VAL A 63 1.24 3.25 12.13
CA VAL A 63 1.25 3.24 10.67
C VAL A 63 1.50 4.66 10.19
N ILE A 64 2.56 4.84 9.40
CA ILE A 64 2.94 6.13 8.81
C ILE A 64 3.03 5.98 7.30
N VAL A 65 2.46 6.92 6.55
CA VAL A 65 2.70 7.03 5.11
C VAL A 65 3.77 8.09 4.91
N THR A 66 4.79 7.79 4.12
CA THR A 66 5.87 8.73 3.81
C THR A 66 5.93 9.04 2.31
N GLY A 67 6.82 9.97 1.94
CA GLY A 67 7.10 10.28 0.55
C GLY A 67 5.98 11.02 -0.16
N SER A 68 5.94 10.87 -1.50
CA SER A 68 5.03 11.64 -2.37
C SER A 68 3.54 11.37 -2.09
N GLY A 69 3.23 10.25 -1.45
CA GLY A 69 1.87 9.87 -1.06
C GLY A 69 1.34 10.58 0.19
N ALA A 70 2.20 11.16 1.03
CA ALA A 70 1.80 11.68 2.33
C ALA A 70 0.80 12.86 2.26
N ASP A 71 0.94 13.72 1.25
CA ASP A 71 0.15 14.96 1.11
C ASP A 71 -1.17 14.78 0.33
N GLY A 72 -1.52 13.56 -0.07
CA GLY A 72 -2.79 13.26 -0.75
C GLY A 72 -2.90 13.77 -2.20
N ASP A 73 -1.91 14.50 -2.70
CA ASP A 73 -1.82 15.04 -4.07
C ASP A 73 -0.92 14.16 -4.98
N ALA A 74 -0.61 12.95 -4.54
CA ALA A 74 0.14 11.97 -5.31
C ALA A 74 -0.61 11.60 -6.61
N HIS A 75 0.14 11.51 -7.70
CA HIS A 75 -0.39 11.03 -8.98
C HIS A 75 -0.99 9.62 -8.78
N PRO A 76 -2.06 9.23 -9.50
CA PRO A 76 -2.69 7.90 -9.36
C PRO A 76 -1.78 6.69 -9.59
N LEU A 77 -0.56 6.92 -10.10
CA LEU A 77 0.46 5.90 -10.37
C LEU A 77 1.64 6.00 -9.40
N SER A 78 1.58 6.90 -8.42
CA SER A 78 2.61 7.03 -7.40
C SER A 78 2.44 5.93 -6.38
N ASP A 79 3.50 5.15 -6.22
CA ASP A 79 3.65 4.17 -5.16
C ASP A 79 3.44 4.82 -3.79
N ARG A 80 3.03 4.01 -2.80
CA ARG A 80 2.89 4.47 -1.41
C ARG A 80 3.94 3.82 -0.56
N ASP A 81 4.84 4.65 -0.04
CA ASP A 81 5.79 4.29 1.00
C ASP A 81 5.04 4.26 2.35
N ILE A 82 5.05 3.12 3.02
CA ILE A 82 4.34 2.87 4.27
C ILE A 82 5.33 2.28 5.28
N GLU A 83 5.37 2.88 6.45
CA GLU A 83 6.12 2.36 7.59
C GLU A 83 5.14 1.71 8.57
N LEU A 84 5.41 0.46 8.93
CA LEU A 84 4.70 -0.27 9.98
C LEU A 84 5.62 -0.43 11.17
N TYR A 85 5.20 0.12 12.31
CA TYR A 85 5.94 0.01 13.55
C TYR A 85 5.40 -1.17 14.36
N ALA A 86 6.22 -2.20 14.51
CA ALA A 86 5.84 -3.48 15.08
C ALA A 86 6.67 -3.82 16.32
N PRO A 87 6.10 -4.48 17.34
CA PRO A 87 6.89 -5.01 18.45
C PRO A 87 7.92 -6.05 17.99
N ASP A 88 7.57 -6.83 16.96
CA ASP A 88 8.43 -7.81 16.28
C ASP A 88 8.27 -7.65 14.76
N PRO A 89 9.18 -6.90 14.10
CA PRO A 89 9.12 -6.70 12.65
C PRO A 89 9.33 -7.99 11.86
N ASP A 90 10.13 -8.93 12.34
CA ASP A 90 10.45 -10.18 11.64
C ASP A 90 9.23 -11.11 11.59
N GLU A 91 8.50 -11.24 12.70
CA GLU A 91 7.22 -11.98 12.74
C GLU A 91 6.23 -11.41 11.71
N LEU A 92 6.12 -10.08 11.64
CA LEU A 92 5.26 -9.41 10.67
C LEU A 92 5.76 -9.59 9.22
N ALA A 93 7.06 -9.73 9.03
CA ALA A 93 7.71 -9.91 7.73
C ALA A 93 7.48 -11.33 7.15
N ASP A 94 7.29 -12.31 8.03
CA ASP A 94 7.05 -13.72 7.70
C ASP A 94 5.57 -14.05 7.51
N ASP A 95 4.66 -13.25 8.08
CA ASP A 95 3.21 -13.43 7.93
C ASP A 95 2.66 -12.76 6.67
N GLU A 96 2.27 -13.56 5.67
CA GLU A 96 1.70 -13.05 4.42
C GLU A 96 0.21 -12.66 4.50
N SER A 97 -0.47 -12.97 5.60
CA SER A 97 -1.92 -12.86 5.69
C SER A 97 -2.41 -11.40 5.63
N TRP A 98 -1.68 -10.48 6.28
CA TRP A 98 -2.15 -9.10 6.44
C TRP A 98 -2.12 -8.28 5.15
N TRP A 99 -1.18 -8.53 4.22
CA TRP A 99 -1.13 -7.83 2.95
C TRP A 99 -1.97 -8.47 1.85
N SER A 100 -2.31 -9.75 2.01
CA SER A 100 -3.11 -10.51 1.04
C SER A 100 -4.56 -10.01 0.97
N ASP A 101 -5.08 -9.47 2.08
CA ASP A 101 -6.45 -8.95 2.17
C ASP A 101 -6.59 -7.50 1.66
N LEU A 102 -5.48 -6.83 1.38
CA LEU A 102 -5.49 -5.45 0.88
C LEU A 102 -5.95 -5.35 -0.58
N GLY A 103 -5.68 -6.38 -1.39
CA GLY A 103 -6.06 -6.42 -2.81
C GLY A 103 -5.53 -7.65 -3.55
N GLU A 104 -5.74 -7.70 -4.87
CA GLU A 104 -5.23 -8.78 -5.73
C GLU A 104 -3.72 -8.64 -5.91
N VAL A 105 -2.94 -9.43 -5.15
CA VAL A 105 -1.46 -9.45 -5.19
C VAL A 105 -0.98 -10.14 -6.47
N LEU A 106 -0.06 -9.48 -7.18
CA LEU A 106 0.61 -10.00 -8.37
C LEU A 106 2.02 -10.50 -8.07
N VAL A 107 2.80 -9.71 -7.32
CA VAL A 107 4.21 -9.98 -6.99
C VAL A 107 4.53 -9.39 -5.61
N VAL A 108 5.39 -10.08 -4.86
CA VAL A 108 5.99 -9.57 -3.61
C VAL A 108 7.51 -9.68 -3.74
N GLU A 109 8.22 -8.56 -3.60
CA GLU A 109 9.66 -8.55 -3.41
C GLU A 109 9.98 -8.38 -1.92
N ARG A 110 10.86 -9.25 -1.41
CA ARG A 110 11.33 -9.23 -0.02
C ARG A 110 12.75 -8.71 -0.01
N LEU A 111 12.95 -7.56 0.61
CA LEU A 111 14.21 -6.86 0.69
C LEU A 111 14.53 -6.52 2.14
N GLU A 112 15.72 -6.00 2.35
CA GLU A 112 16.14 -5.31 3.57
C GLU A 112 16.51 -3.89 3.13
N ASP A 113 16.08 -2.89 3.90
CA ASP A 113 16.47 -1.50 3.65
C ASP A 113 17.99 -1.36 3.80
N GLU A 114 18.64 -0.73 2.82
CA GLU A 114 20.10 -0.74 2.74
C GLU A 114 20.79 0.03 3.89
N ASP A 115 20.10 1.05 4.43
CA ASP A 115 20.65 1.93 5.46
C ASP A 115 20.35 1.38 6.87
N SER A 116 19.12 0.93 7.10
CA SER A 116 18.65 0.48 8.41
C SER A 116 18.71 -1.04 8.63
N GLY A 117 18.70 -1.82 7.55
CA GLY A 117 18.57 -3.28 7.58
C GLY A 117 17.14 -3.77 7.86
N TYR A 118 16.16 -2.87 7.94
CA TYR A 118 14.78 -3.26 8.26
C TYR A 118 14.13 -4.05 7.12
N PRO A 119 13.34 -5.11 7.43
CA PRO A 119 12.62 -5.85 6.41
C PRO A 119 11.71 -4.93 5.60
N THR A 120 11.81 -5.05 4.28
CA THR A 120 11.00 -4.30 3.33
C THR A 120 10.18 -5.25 2.47
N ARG A 121 8.92 -4.92 2.21
CA ARG A 121 7.98 -5.66 1.36
C ARG A 121 7.46 -4.74 0.26
N LEU A 122 7.94 -4.93 -0.96
CA LEU A 122 7.41 -4.24 -2.15
C LEU A 122 6.32 -5.12 -2.74
N ILE A 123 5.07 -4.68 -2.61
CA ILE A 123 3.89 -5.47 -2.96
C ILE A 123 3.20 -4.84 -4.15
N TYR A 124 3.19 -5.58 -5.25
CA TYR A 124 2.53 -5.18 -6.49
C TYR A 124 1.13 -5.76 -6.49
N TYR A 125 0.15 -4.87 -6.43
CA TYR A 125 -1.25 -5.20 -6.61
C TYR A 125 -1.68 -4.93 -8.04
N LYS A 126 -2.79 -5.50 -8.45
CA LYS A 126 -3.44 -5.13 -9.69
C LYS A 126 -3.85 -3.64 -9.65
N GLY A 127 -3.09 -2.81 -10.38
CA GLY A 127 -3.33 -1.37 -10.52
C GLY A 127 -2.44 -0.46 -9.67
N GLY A 128 -1.49 -1.00 -8.88
CA GLY A 128 -0.63 -0.16 -8.06
C GLY A 128 0.33 -0.93 -7.18
N LYS A 129 1.27 -0.21 -6.57
CA LYS A 129 2.32 -0.76 -5.71
C LYS A 129 2.27 -0.09 -4.32
N LEU A 130 2.54 -0.88 -3.28
CA LEU A 130 2.77 -0.43 -1.92
C LEU A 130 4.15 -0.91 -1.47
N ASP A 131 4.91 -0.02 -0.87
CA ASP A 131 6.25 -0.30 -0.36
C ASP A 131 6.19 -0.22 1.16
N PHE A 132 6.31 -1.36 1.83
CA PHE A 132 6.27 -1.43 3.29
C PHE A 132 7.67 -1.56 3.86
N THR A 133 8.01 -0.73 4.83
CA THR A 133 9.19 -0.90 5.69
C THR A 133 8.71 -1.26 7.10
N LEU A 134 9.22 -2.37 7.64
CA LEU A 134 8.81 -2.91 8.94
C LEU A 134 9.84 -2.50 10.00
N ILE A 135 9.44 -1.64 10.91
CA ILE A 135 10.34 -0.94 11.83
C ILE A 135 10.03 -1.37 13.27
N PRO A 136 11.05 -1.59 14.14
CA PRO A 136 10.81 -1.81 15.56
C PRO A 136 10.01 -0.66 16.18
N ALA A 137 8.98 -0.98 16.96
CA ALA A 137 8.12 0.03 17.58
C ALA A 137 8.89 0.93 18.58
N GLU A 138 10.01 0.46 19.12
CA GLU A 138 10.89 1.26 19.97
C GLU A 138 11.56 2.43 19.23
N ASP A 139 11.71 2.34 17.91
CA ASP A 139 12.36 3.36 17.09
C ASP A 139 11.39 4.50 16.70
N LEU A 140 10.08 4.33 16.95
CA LEU A 140 9.03 5.31 16.60
C LEU A 140 9.28 6.70 17.18
N ALA A 141 9.84 6.79 18.40
CA ALA A 141 10.11 8.06 19.06
C ALA A 141 11.39 8.76 18.57
N THR A 142 12.25 8.03 17.87
CA THR A 142 13.58 8.50 17.44
C THR A 142 13.69 8.68 15.93
N VAL A 143 12.71 8.18 15.17
CA VAL A 143 12.71 8.31 13.72
C VAL A 143 12.60 9.78 13.31
N GLU A 144 13.47 10.20 12.40
CA GLU A 144 13.38 11.51 11.74
C GLU A 144 13.01 11.29 10.28
N HIS A 145 11.97 12.00 9.81
CA HIS A 145 11.56 11.92 8.41
C HIS A 145 12.05 13.15 7.65
N ASP A 146 13.01 12.93 6.73
CA ASP A 146 13.46 13.96 5.78
C ASP A 146 12.43 14.22 4.67
N ARG A 147 11.51 13.26 4.47
CA ARG A 147 10.42 13.32 3.48
C ARG A 147 9.10 13.70 4.14
N PRO A 148 8.15 14.28 3.39
CA PRO A 148 6.79 14.46 3.89
C PRO A 148 6.23 13.14 4.43
N PHE A 149 5.59 13.19 5.59
CA PHE A 149 5.00 12.03 6.22
C PHE A 149 3.66 12.38 6.85
N ARG A 150 2.84 11.34 7.03
CA ARG A 150 1.54 11.43 7.69
C ARG A 150 1.32 10.21 8.56
N VAL A 151 1.01 10.46 9.82
CA VAL A 151 0.57 9.43 10.77
C VAL A 151 -0.86 9.03 10.44
N LEU A 152 -1.09 7.75 10.20
CA LEU A 152 -2.42 7.17 10.01
C LEU A 152 -2.95 6.49 11.28
N LEU A 153 -2.05 5.90 12.06
CA LEU A 153 -2.33 5.23 13.33
C LEU A 153 -1.14 5.41 14.27
N ASP A 154 -1.41 5.72 15.54
CA ASP A 154 -0.44 5.66 16.64
C ASP A 154 -1.21 5.22 17.89
N LYS A 155 -0.96 3.99 18.36
CA LYS A 155 -1.64 3.40 19.52
C LYS A 155 -1.01 3.81 20.84
N ASP A 156 0.25 4.22 20.82
CA ASP A 156 1.05 4.50 22.01
C ASP A 156 1.12 6.00 22.32
N GLY A 157 0.71 6.86 21.37
CA GLY A 157 0.81 8.31 21.49
C GLY A 157 2.26 8.77 21.58
N ALA A 158 3.18 8.01 20.99
CA ALA A 158 4.61 8.29 21.01
C ALA A 158 4.97 9.44 20.06
N LEU A 159 4.16 9.67 19.03
CA LEU A 159 4.39 10.75 18.07
C LEU A 159 3.71 12.06 18.53
N PRO A 160 4.33 13.23 18.27
CA PRO A 160 3.66 14.50 18.46
C PRO A 160 2.41 14.57 17.57
N ILE A 161 1.32 15.11 18.13
CA ILE A 161 0.02 15.20 17.44
C ILE A 161 0.21 15.84 16.05
N PRO A 162 -0.09 15.14 14.95
CA PRO A 162 0.07 15.69 13.61
C PRO A 162 -0.83 16.93 13.44
N PRO A 163 -0.42 17.93 12.64
CA PRO A 163 -1.27 19.07 12.36
C PRO A 163 -2.61 18.60 11.80
N PRO A 164 -3.73 19.24 12.18
CA PRO A 164 -5.05 18.85 11.69
C PRO A 164 -5.07 18.95 10.15
N TRP A 165 -5.67 17.96 9.50
CA TRP A 165 -5.90 17.94 8.06
C TRP A 165 -6.50 19.27 7.60
N PRO A 166 -6.09 19.86 6.44
CA PRO A 166 -6.86 20.94 5.86
C PRO A 166 -8.23 20.36 5.52
N HIS A 167 -9.22 20.66 6.35
CA HIS A 167 -10.61 20.31 6.15
C HIS A 167 -10.92 20.44 4.67
N ARG A 168 -11.51 19.38 4.08
CA ARG A 168 -12.33 19.50 2.87
C ARG A 168 -13.14 20.76 3.12
N THR A 169 -12.81 21.87 2.46
CA THR A 169 -13.46 23.14 2.74
C THR A 169 -14.92 22.90 2.41
N ALA A 170 -15.75 22.73 3.44
CA ALA A 170 -17.17 22.94 3.28
C ALA A 170 -17.24 24.32 2.66
N ASN A 171 -17.67 24.36 1.41
CA ASN A 171 -17.70 25.55 0.59
C ASN A 171 -18.78 26.45 1.20
N CYS A 172 -18.44 27.10 2.32
CA CYS A 172 -19.29 28.02 3.02
C CYS A 172 -19.23 29.29 2.19
N ARG A 173 -20.08 29.30 1.17
CA ARG A 173 -20.36 30.47 0.36
C ARG A 173 -20.86 31.52 1.35
N THR A 174 -19.99 32.45 1.73
CA THR A 174 -20.38 33.67 2.44
C THR A 174 -21.35 34.42 1.54
N THR A 175 -22.64 34.12 1.67
CA THR A 175 -23.65 35.09 1.29
C THR A 175 -23.57 36.18 2.34
N LYS A 176 -23.45 37.40 1.84
CA LYS A 176 -23.31 38.62 2.61
C LYS A 176 -24.63 38.87 3.36
N SER A 177 -24.87 38.14 4.45
CA SER A 177 -25.96 38.43 5.36
C SER A 177 -25.65 37.83 6.73
N SER A 178 -25.67 38.71 7.72
CA SER A 178 -25.31 38.47 9.11
C SER A 178 -26.24 37.48 9.80
N ARG A 179 -25.77 36.25 10.02
CA ARG A 179 -25.95 35.41 11.22
C ARG A 179 -25.45 33.99 10.94
N ASN A 180 -24.32 33.58 11.54
CA ASN A 180 -23.95 32.17 11.58
C ASN A 180 -24.80 31.48 12.65
N VAL A 181 -25.68 30.58 12.21
CA VAL A 181 -26.31 29.57 13.06
C VAL A 181 -25.68 28.24 12.68
N CYS A 182 -24.93 27.65 13.60
CA CYS A 182 -24.46 26.27 13.47
C CYS A 182 -25.48 25.35 14.15
N THR A 183 -26.28 24.61 13.38
CA THR A 183 -27.07 23.48 13.87
C THR A 183 -26.34 22.19 13.52
N GLY A 184 -25.90 21.45 14.54
CA GLY A 184 -25.25 20.14 14.39
C GLY A 184 -26.23 19.00 14.16
N ALA A 185 -25.71 17.77 14.13
CA ALA A 185 -26.40 16.58 14.61
C ALA A 185 -25.43 15.37 14.70
N MET A 186 -25.15 14.95 15.94
CA MET A 186 -24.98 13.54 16.30
C MET A 186 -26.26 12.76 15.94
N PRO A 187 -26.16 11.44 15.69
CA PRO A 187 -27.24 10.52 16.06
C PRO A 187 -26.75 9.52 17.14
N PRO A 188 -27.56 9.25 18.18
CA PRO A 188 -27.38 8.09 19.06
C PRO A 188 -28.06 6.84 18.48
N HIS A 189 -27.88 5.70 19.15
CA HIS A 189 -28.55 4.40 18.93
C HIS A 189 -30.01 4.48 18.48
#